data_AF-A0A522YTE8-F1
#
_entry.id   AF-A0A522YTE8-F1
#
_cell.length_a   1.000
_cell.length_b   1.000
_cell.length_c   1.000
_cell.angle_alpha   90.00
_cell.angle_beta   90.00
_cell.angle_gamma   90.00
#
_symmetry.space_group_name_H-M   'P 1'
#
loop_
_entity.id
_entity.type
_entity.pdbx_description
1 polymer ?
#
loop_
_entity_poly.entity_id
_entity_poly.type
_entity_poly.pdbx_seq_one_letter_code
_entity_poly.pdbx_strand_id
1 'polypeptide(L)'
;MNKLNTLVLAAAAALGALPASAQTTLNGAGATFPYPIYSKWFDVYAKEHAGVRINYQSIGSGGGIRQFTKKTVDFGASDGPMTSKQLYEVDGKALHVPTVLGAVAATFSVKGADGKDVRSLNLTGPVL
;
A
#
# COMPACT_ATOMS: atom_id res chain seq x y z
N MET A 1 34.91 -30.91 37.10
CA MET A 1 33.62 -30.60 36.43
C MET A 1 33.04 -31.92 35.94
N ASN A 2 31.87 -32.33 36.45
CA ASN A 2 31.28 -33.63 36.10
C ASN A 2 30.84 -33.65 34.63
N LYS A 3 31.08 -34.77 33.94
CA LYS A 3 30.70 -35.00 32.52
C LYS A 3 29.23 -34.66 32.22
N LEU A 4 28.38 -34.74 33.23
CA LEU A 4 26.97 -34.37 33.18
C LEU A 4 26.76 -32.85 32.93
N ASN A 5 27.57 -31.98 33.54
CA ASN A 5 27.47 -30.53 33.34
C ASN A 5 27.95 -30.11 31.94
N THR A 6 28.90 -30.86 31.35
CA THR A 6 29.39 -30.61 30.00
C THR A 6 28.36 -31.00 28.93
N LEU A 7 27.59 -32.06 29.15
CA LEU A 7 26.51 -32.49 28.26
C LEU A 7 25.31 -31.54 28.26
N VAL A 8 24.94 -31.00 29.43
CA VAL A 8 23.84 -30.02 29.55
C VAL A 8 24.18 -28.71 28.85
N LEU A 9 25.43 -28.25 28.94
CA LEU A 9 25.89 -27.04 28.24
C LEU A 9 25.91 -27.22 26.71
N ALA A 10 26.28 -28.41 26.21
CA ALA A 10 26.29 -28.72 24.79
C ALA A 10 24.87 -28.82 24.20
N ALA A 11 23.91 -29.36 24.96
CA ALA A 11 22.50 -29.40 24.56
C ALA A 11 21.85 -28.01 24.53
N ALA A 12 22.19 -27.13 25.48
CA ALA A 12 21.72 -25.75 25.49
C ALA A 12 22.28 -24.91 24.33
N ALA A 13 23.51 -25.17 23.90
CA ALA A 13 24.11 -24.53 22.72
C ALA A 13 23.47 -24.97 21.39
N ALA A 14 22.94 -26.19 21.32
CA ALA A 14 22.24 -26.71 20.13
C ALA A 14 20.80 -26.18 19.99
N LEU A 15 20.18 -25.70 21.07
CA LEU A 15 18.83 -25.11 21.08
C LEU A 15 18.80 -23.60 20.75
N GLY A 16 19.97 -22.94 20.69
CA GLY A 16 20.09 -21.49 20.49
C GLY A 16 20.14 -21.01 19.04
N ALA A 17 20.12 -21.91 18.06
CA ALA A 17 20.31 -21.59 16.64
C ALA A 17 19.04 -21.74 15.79
N LEU A 18 17.86 -21.44 16.35
CA LEU A 18 16.69 -21.20 15.51
C LEU A 18 16.95 -19.94 14.69
N PRO A 19 16.80 -19.96 13.35
CA PRO A 19 16.95 -18.75 12.56
C PRO A 19 15.92 -17.73 13.06
N ALA A 20 16.40 -16.62 13.61
CA ALA A 20 15.57 -15.47 13.90
C ALA A 20 15.01 -14.98 12.56
N SER A 21 13.77 -15.34 12.25
CA SER A 21 13.03 -14.80 11.11
C SER A 21 12.82 -13.31 11.36
N ALA A 22 13.70 -12.47 10.81
CA ALA A 22 13.52 -11.02 10.86
C ALA A 22 12.24 -10.66 10.13
N GLN A 23 11.25 -10.13 10.86
CA GLN A 23 10.01 -9.64 10.27
C GLN A 23 10.32 -8.46 9.35
N THR A 24 10.10 -8.64 8.05
CA THR A 24 10.22 -7.58 7.04
C THR A 24 8.98 -6.70 7.10
N THR A 25 9.17 -5.41 7.31
CA THR A 25 8.08 -4.43 7.29
C THR A 25 8.26 -3.49 6.11
N LEU A 26 7.22 -3.35 5.28
CA LEU A 26 7.13 -2.38 4.21
C LEU A 26 6.09 -1.34 4.57
N ASN A 27 6.46 -0.07 4.48
CA ASN A 27 5.60 1.07 4.69
C ASN A 27 5.29 1.71 3.35
N GLY A 28 3.99 1.86 3.05
CA GLY A 28 3.51 2.54 1.87
C GLY A 28 2.54 3.66 2.20
N ALA A 29 2.40 4.60 1.28
CA ALA A 29 1.38 5.63 1.36
C ALA A 29 0.92 6.04 -0.04
N GLY A 30 -0.31 6.53 -0.16
CA GLY A 30 -0.74 7.23 -1.37
C GLY A 30 -2.21 7.08 -1.73
N ALA A 31 -2.45 6.81 -3.02
CA ALA A 31 -3.75 6.79 -3.66
C ALA A 31 -4.85 6.08 -2.83
N THR A 32 -5.99 6.75 -2.70
CA THR A 32 -7.15 6.20 -1.96
C THR A 32 -7.93 5.20 -2.80
N PHE A 33 -7.89 5.33 -4.13
CA PHE A 33 -8.58 4.47 -5.07
C PHE A 33 -8.18 2.97 -4.96
N PRO A 34 -6.89 2.57 -4.94
CA PRO A 34 -6.52 1.16 -4.81
C PRO A 34 -6.55 0.65 -3.37
N TYR A 35 -6.80 1.51 -2.37
CA TYR A 35 -6.74 1.10 -0.97
C TYR A 35 -7.63 -0.11 -0.62
N PRO A 36 -8.89 -0.22 -1.09
CA PRO A 36 -9.72 -1.39 -0.79
C PRO A 36 -9.10 -2.71 -1.27
N ILE A 37 -8.51 -2.75 -2.46
CA ILE A 37 -7.87 -3.98 -2.97
C ILE A 37 -6.50 -4.23 -2.32
N TYR A 38 -5.70 -3.18 -2.08
CA TYR A 38 -4.43 -3.29 -1.37
C TYR A 38 -4.60 -3.82 0.05
N SER A 39 -5.55 -3.28 0.82
CA SER A 39 -5.81 -3.75 2.19
C SER A 39 -6.17 -5.23 2.22
N LYS A 40 -6.95 -5.70 1.23
CA LYS A 40 -7.27 -7.13 1.12
C LYS A 40 -6.05 -7.97 0.74
N TRP A 41 -5.23 -7.52 -0.21
CA TRP A 41 -4.00 -8.22 -0.59
C TRP A 41 -3.03 -8.31 0.59
N PHE A 42 -2.86 -7.24 1.37
CA PHE A 42 -1.96 -7.24 2.52
C PHE A 42 -2.45 -8.20 3.62
N ASP A 43 -3.77 -8.27 3.86
CA ASP A 43 -4.37 -9.24 4.79
C ASP A 43 -4.09 -10.69 4.36
N VAL A 44 -4.31 -11.01 3.09
CA VAL A 44 -4.07 -12.37 2.56
C VAL A 44 -2.59 -12.68 2.55
N TYR A 45 -1.75 -11.75 2.11
CA TYR A 45 -0.30 -11.94 2.05
C TYR A 45 0.31 -12.18 3.42
N ALA A 46 -0.12 -11.43 4.45
CA ALA A 46 0.37 -11.60 5.81
C ALA A 46 0.00 -12.97 6.42
N LYS A 47 -1.10 -13.60 5.98
CA LYS A 47 -1.50 -14.95 6.41
C LYS A 47 -0.60 -16.03 5.84
N GLU A 48 -0.22 -15.89 4.56
CA GLU A 48 0.68 -16.83 3.87
C GLU A 48 2.16 -16.57 4.20
N HIS A 49 2.51 -15.34 4.59
CA HIS A 49 3.87 -14.89 4.84
C HIS A 49 3.97 -14.17 6.19
N ALA A 50 3.96 -14.95 7.27
CA ALA A 50 4.03 -14.43 8.66
C ALA A 50 5.27 -13.53 8.93
N GLY A 51 6.33 -13.68 8.14
CA GLY A 51 7.53 -12.85 8.22
C GLY A 51 7.42 -11.50 7.50
N VAL A 52 6.31 -11.17 6.83
CA VAL A 52 6.14 -9.92 6.09
C VAL A 52 4.93 -9.16 6.56
N ARG A 53 5.11 -7.86 6.81
CA ARG A 53 4.06 -6.93 7.17
C ARG A 53 4.07 -5.72 6.26
N ILE A 54 2.91 -5.37 5.71
CA ILE A 54 2.76 -4.21 4.84
C ILE A 54 1.82 -3.22 5.53
N ASN A 55 2.35 -2.05 5.88
CA ASN A 55 1.60 -0.92 6.41
C ASN A 55 1.28 0.02 5.25
N TYR A 56 0.06 0.56 5.21
CA TYR A 56 -0.34 1.48 4.14
C TYR A 56 -1.21 2.63 4.65
N GLN A 57 -0.83 3.86 4.30
CA GLN A 57 -1.59 5.07 4.59
C GLN A 57 -2.34 5.58 3.35
N SER A 58 -3.67 5.56 3.40
CA SER A 58 -4.55 6.06 2.35
C SER A 58 -4.69 7.59 2.47
N ILE A 59 -3.84 8.34 1.75
CA ILE A 59 -3.70 9.80 1.90
C ILE A 59 -3.78 10.57 0.56
N GLY A 60 -4.14 9.89 -0.52
CA GLY A 60 -4.19 10.41 -1.89
C GLY A 60 -2.85 10.35 -2.63
N SER A 61 -2.91 10.30 -3.96
CA SER A 61 -1.76 10.06 -4.84
C SER A 61 -0.63 11.09 -4.64
N GLY A 62 -0.98 12.37 -4.51
CA GLY A 62 0.01 13.41 -4.23
C GLY A 62 0.74 13.24 -2.89
N GLY A 63 0.06 12.68 -1.88
CA GLY A 63 0.67 12.31 -0.61
C GLY A 63 1.69 11.18 -0.78
N GLY A 64 1.32 10.14 -1.53
CA GLY A 64 2.19 9.01 -1.84
C GLY A 64 3.45 9.42 -2.60
N ILE A 65 3.30 10.23 -3.65
CA ILE A 65 4.43 10.78 -4.42
C ILE A 65 5.38 11.56 -3.49
N ARG A 66 4.84 12.48 -2.68
CA ARG A 66 5.68 13.29 -1.77
C ARG A 66 6.42 12.45 -0.73
N GLN A 67 5.75 11.48 -0.12
CA GLN A 67 6.38 10.63 0.90
C GLN A 67 7.44 9.70 0.30
N PHE A 68 7.18 9.15 -0.88
CA PHE A 68 8.16 8.34 -1.63
C PHE A 68 9.38 9.18 -2.02
N THR A 69 9.18 10.38 -2.60
CA THR A 69 10.27 11.30 -2.96
C THR A 69 11.12 11.68 -1.74
N LYS A 70 10.49 11.88 -0.57
CA LYS A 70 11.18 12.18 0.69
C LYS A 70 11.76 10.95 1.40
N LYS A 71 11.62 9.75 0.82
CA LYS A 71 12.06 8.47 1.41
C LYS A 71 11.50 8.22 2.81
N THR A 72 10.29 8.70 3.09
CA THR A 72 9.60 8.42 4.37
C THR A 72 8.81 7.13 4.34
N VAL A 73 8.62 6.55 3.16
CA VAL A 73 7.96 5.27 2.90
C VAL A 73 8.79 4.47 1.89
N ASP A 74 8.66 3.15 1.93
CA ASP A 74 9.34 2.22 1.03
C ASP A 74 8.72 2.25 -0.38
N PHE A 75 7.43 2.54 -0.49
CA PHE A 75 6.74 2.71 -1.78
C PHE A 75 5.62 3.76 -1.74
N GLY A 76 5.47 4.50 -2.85
CA GLY A 76 4.36 5.43 -3.07
C GLY A 76 3.34 4.83 -4.03
N ALA A 77 2.05 5.02 -3.75
CA ALA A 77 0.96 4.64 -4.66
C ALA A 77 0.33 5.89 -5.30
N SER A 78 0.06 5.83 -6.60
CA SER A 78 -0.54 6.92 -7.37
C SER A 78 -1.48 6.38 -8.44
N ASP A 79 -2.59 7.08 -8.68
CA ASP A 79 -3.57 6.73 -9.73
C ASP A 79 -3.11 7.20 -11.13
N GLY A 80 -2.09 8.06 -11.17
CA GLY A 80 -1.40 8.45 -12.39
C GLY A 80 0.12 8.32 -12.23
N PRO A 81 0.86 8.15 -13.33
CA PRO A 81 2.32 8.16 -13.27
C PRO A 81 2.84 9.51 -12.77
N MET A 82 4.00 9.51 -12.13
CA MET A 82 4.70 10.75 -11.78
C MET A 82 5.02 11.55 -13.06
N THR A 83 4.89 12.87 -12.98
CA THR A 83 5.32 13.78 -14.04
C THR A 83 6.86 13.80 -14.15
N SER A 84 7.40 14.24 -15.29
CA SER A 84 8.86 14.39 -15.47
C SER A 84 9.51 15.25 -14.38
N LYS A 85 8.82 16.30 -13.93
CA LYS A 85 9.29 17.15 -12.83
C LYS A 85 9.35 16.36 -11.52
N GLN A 86 8.29 15.62 -11.17
CA GLN A 86 8.26 14.80 -9.96
C GLN A 86 9.31 13.70 -9.99
N LEU A 87 9.58 13.09 -11.15
CA LEU A 87 10.64 12.11 -11.33
C LEU A 87 12.03 12.70 -11.10
N TYR A 88 12.27 13.93 -11.57
CA TYR A 88 13.52 14.64 -11.35
C TYR A 88 13.78 14.96 -9.87
N GLU A 89 12.71 15.14 -9.08
CA GLU A 89 12.81 15.40 -7.63
C GLU A 89 13.16 14.13 -6.81
N VAL A 90 13.06 12.93 -7.39
CA VAL A 90 13.39 11.68 -6.69
C VAL A 90 14.91 11.51 -6.62
N ASP A 91 15.43 11.36 -5.40
CA ASP A 91 16.82 10.97 -5.18
C ASP A 91 17.00 9.47 -5.47
N GLY A 92 17.32 9.16 -6.73
CA GLY A 92 17.55 7.82 -7.25
C GLY A 92 16.72 7.53 -8.49
N LYS A 93 16.28 6.26 -8.63
CA LYS A 93 15.39 5.85 -9.72
C LYS A 93 14.02 5.51 -9.15
N ALA A 94 12.99 6.16 -9.66
CA ALA A 94 11.61 5.75 -9.44
C ALA A 94 11.19 4.74 -10.52
N LEU A 95 10.66 3.60 -10.10
CA LEU A 95 10.04 2.62 -11.00
C LEU A 95 8.53 2.65 -10.79
N HIS A 96 7.77 2.84 -11.87
CA HIS A 96 6.33 2.70 -11.85
C HIS A 96 5.95 1.26 -12.16
N VAL A 97 5.21 0.62 -11.26
CA VAL A 97 4.67 -0.73 -11.45
C VAL A 97 3.15 -0.63 -11.46
N PRO A 98 2.48 -0.87 -12.61
CA PRO A 98 1.02 -0.94 -12.66
C PRO A 98 0.53 -2.13 -11.82
N THR A 99 -0.40 -1.89 -10.90
CA THR A 99 -0.91 -2.94 -10.00
C THR A 99 -2.34 -3.34 -10.32
N VAL A 100 -3.21 -2.35 -10.54
CA VAL A 100 -4.65 -2.54 -10.76
C VAL A 100 -5.17 -1.56 -11.79
N LEU A 101 -6.24 -1.96 -12.49
CA LEU A 101 -7.02 -1.10 -13.38
C LEU A 101 -8.45 -1.02 -12.86
N GLY A 102 -9.08 0.15 -12.97
CA GLY A 102 -10.48 0.31 -12.65
C GLY A 102 -11.06 1.59 -13.25
N ALA A 103 -12.39 1.66 -13.30
CA ALA A 103 -13.12 2.79 -13.86
C ALA A 103 -13.53 3.78 -12.77
N VAL A 104 -13.53 5.07 -13.11
CA VAL A 104 -14.09 6.13 -12.26
C VAL A 104 -15.45 6.51 -12.82
N ALA A 105 -16.49 6.49 -11.98
CA ALA A 105 -17.84 6.87 -12.35
C ALA A 105 -18.24 8.18 -11.67
N ALA A 106 -18.89 9.07 -12.42
CA ALA A 106 -19.55 10.23 -11.85
C ALA A 106 -20.80 9.77 -11.10
N THR A 107 -20.99 10.27 -9.88
CA THR A 107 -22.19 10.04 -9.07
C THR A 107 -22.82 11.38 -8.69
N PHE A 108 -24.13 11.41 -8.47
CA PHE A 108 -24.86 12.63 -8.15
C PHE A 108 -25.91 12.39 -7.07
N SER A 109 -26.20 13.42 -6.28
CA SER A 109 -27.29 13.46 -5.31
C SER A 109 -27.96 14.82 -5.40
N VAL A 110 -29.05 14.90 -6.19
CA VAL A 110 -29.74 16.16 -6.52
C VAL A 110 -31.22 16.03 -6.17
N LYS A 111 -31.77 17.05 -5.52
CA LYS A 111 -33.20 17.20 -5.30
C LYS A 111 -33.82 18.05 -6.42
N GLY A 112 -34.96 17.61 -6.93
CA GLY A 112 -35.76 18.35 -7.91
C GLY A 112 -36.49 19.53 -7.26
N ALA A 113 -37.09 20.38 -8.10
CA ALA A 113 -37.91 21.51 -7.64
C ALA A 113 -39.15 21.06 -6.84
N ASP A 114 -39.57 19.80 -7.01
CA ASP A 114 -40.64 19.15 -6.26
C ASP A 114 -40.14 18.50 -4.94
N GLY A 115 -38.87 18.68 -4.60
CA GLY A 115 -38.24 18.12 -3.40
C GLY A 115 -37.88 16.64 -3.48
N LYS A 116 -38.14 15.96 -4.61
CA LYS A 116 -37.85 14.52 -4.78
C LYS A 116 -36.44 14.29 -5.32
N ASP A 117 -35.92 13.08 -5.10
CA ASP A 117 -34.63 12.69 -5.67
C ASP A 117 -34.71 12.60 -7.20
N VAL A 118 -33.79 13.30 -7.87
CA VAL A 118 -33.57 13.14 -9.30
C VAL A 118 -32.96 11.76 -9.52
N ARG A 119 -33.60 10.93 -10.36
CA ARG A 119 -33.13 9.56 -10.65
C ARG A 119 -32.39 9.42 -11.96
N SER A 120 -32.50 10.41 -12.84
CA SER A 120 -31.83 10.45 -14.14
C SER A 120 -31.25 11.84 -14.36
N LEU A 121 -29.94 11.92 -14.51
CA LEU A 121 -29.25 13.14 -14.89
C LEU A 121 -28.73 12.97 -16.31
N ASN A 122 -29.18 13.83 -17.22
CA ASN A 122 -28.61 13.88 -18.56
C ASN A 122 -27.32 14.71 -18.50
N LEU A 123 -26.17 14.03 -18.50
CA LEU A 123 -24.85 14.65 -18.50
C LEU A 123 -24.40 15.09 -19.90
N THR A 124 -25.23 14.89 -20.93
CA THR A 124 -24.97 15.33 -22.30
C THR A 124 -25.68 16.66 -22.57
N GLY A 125 -24.96 17.59 -23.19
CA GLY A 125 -25.52 18.82 -23.77
C GLY A 125 -25.54 18.74 -25.31
N PRO A 126 -25.94 19.83 -26.00
CA PRO A 126 -25.68 19.97 -27.42
C PRO A 126 -24.19 19.72 -27.70
N VAL A 127 -23.89 18.74 -28.54
CA VAL A 127 -22.53 18.49 -28.99
C VAL A 127 -22.23 19.55 -30.04
N LEU A 128 -21.21 20.40 -29.79
CA LEU A 128 -20.74 21.39 -30.77
C LEU A 128 -20.05 20.70 -31.95
#